data_AF-A0A3M1EW82-F1
#
_entry.id   AF-A0A3M1EW82-F1
#
_cell.length_a   1.000
_cell.length_b   1.000
_cell.length_c   1.000
_cell.angle_alpha   90.00
_cell.angle_beta   90.00
_cell.angle_gamma   90.00
#
_symmetry.space_group_name_H-M   'P 1'
#
loop_
_entity.id
_entity.type
_entity.pdbx_description
1 polymer ?
#
loop_
_entity_poly.entity_id
_entity_poly.type
_entity_poly.pdbx_seq_one_letter_code
_entity_poly.pdbx_strand_id
1 'polypeptide(L)'
;MLTGCTPPTPPAEGGGGLPTGVPLQQAQVVKVVDGDTIHVRLDGQEYTVRYILINTPETKHPTKGTEPFGPEAFEANRRLVEGKTVWLEKDVSETDRYGRLLRYVYVDGRMVNEELLRLGLAQVVTFPPDVKYVERFLAIQRQAQANGVGMWGGWGRVQITALNVYEEYADLTNTTHQPQDLTGWRLVSERGGQSCPLAGILSPGETVRVWARAADAGRGGYNCGFEHGIWSNSQPDPAILYDADGIEVHRRE
;
A
#
# COMPACT_ATOMS: atom_id res chain seq x y z
N MET A 1 -32.19 34.31 -4.17
CA MET A 1 -32.49 33.18 -3.27
C MET A 1 -32.04 31.91 -3.99
N LEU A 2 -30.77 31.54 -3.91
CA LEU A 2 -30.24 30.32 -4.52
C LEU A 2 -30.24 29.24 -3.45
N THR A 3 -31.06 28.23 -3.69
CA THR A 3 -31.30 27.06 -2.84
C THR A 3 -30.00 26.26 -2.72
N GLY A 4 -29.46 26.16 -1.51
CA GLY A 4 -28.25 25.40 -1.23
C GLY A 4 -28.48 23.91 -1.43
N CYS A 5 -27.65 23.28 -2.26
CA CYS A 5 -27.47 21.84 -2.26
C CYS A 5 -26.78 21.44 -0.95
N THR A 6 -27.53 20.79 -0.05
CA THR A 6 -26.92 20.04 1.04
C THR A 6 -26.23 18.82 0.44
N PRO A 7 -24.94 18.57 0.70
CA PRO A 7 -24.30 17.33 0.28
C PRO A 7 -25.01 16.13 0.95
N PRO A 8 -25.12 14.99 0.27
CA PRO A 8 -25.68 13.79 0.88
C PRO A 8 -24.82 13.40 2.08
N THR A 9 -25.46 13.26 3.24
CA THR A 9 -24.85 12.70 4.44
C THR A 9 -24.28 11.32 4.09
N PRO A 10 -22.99 11.05 4.33
CA PRO A 10 -22.45 9.70 4.19
C PRO A 10 -23.28 8.76 5.09
N PRO A 11 -23.59 7.54 4.64
CA PRO A 11 -24.29 6.58 5.50
C PRO A 11 -23.49 6.43 6.79
N ALA A 12 -24.20 6.54 7.92
CA ALA A 12 -23.63 6.39 9.25
C ALA A 12 -22.74 5.15 9.31
N GLU A 13 -21.57 5.28 9.94
CA GLU A 13 -20.69 4.17 10.29
C GLU A 13 -21.51 3.05 10.94
N GLY A 14 -21.83 2.02 10.16
CA GLY A 14 -22.68 0.91 10.56
C GLY A 14 -21.95 0.05 11.59
N GLY A 15 -22.51 0.00 12.80
CA GLY A 15 -21.99 -0.74 13.95
C GLY A 15 -21.62 -2.19 13.64
N GLY A 16 -20.55 -2.64 14.29
CA GLY A 16 -20.02 -4.00 14.21
C GLY A 16 -21.09 -5.03 14.57
N GLY A 17 -21.48 -5.83 13.59
CA GLY A 17 -22.46 -6.90 13.72
C GLY A 17 -22.25 -7.90 12.59
N LEU A 18 -22.41 -9.18 12.89
CA LEU A 18 -22.35 -10.22 11.88
C LEU A 18 -23.46 -10.02 10.84
N PRO A 19 -23.24 -10.40 9.57
CA PRO A 19 -24.27 -10.30 8.55
C PRO A 19 -25.50 -11.14 8.93
N THR A 20 -26.69 -10.54 8.86
CA THR A 20 -27.95 -11.23 9.11
C THR A 20 -28.40 -12.01 7.87
N GLY A 21 -28.91 -13.22 8.05
CA GLY A 21 -29.46 -14.03 6.95
C GLY A 21 -28.41 -14.72 6.07
N VAL A 22 -27.14 -14.70 6.49
CA VAL A 22 -26.05 -15.43 5.82
C VAL A 22 -25.59 -16.58 6.72
N PRO A 23 -25.46 -17.82 6.21
CA PRO A 23 -24.89 -18.92 6.98
C PRO A 23 -23.43 -18.65 7.34
N LEU A 24 -23.12 -18.70 8.64
CA LEU A 24 -21.77 -18.55 9.16
C LEU A 24 -21.35 -19.80 9.94
N GLN A 25 -20.10 -20.22 9.75
CA GLN A 25 -19.48 -21.28 10.53
C GLN A 25 -18.58 -20.67 11.59
N GLN A 26 -18.80 -21.03 12.85
CA GLN A 26 -17.93 -20.60 13.94
C GLN A 26 -16.69 -21.49 13.98
N ALA A 27 -15.49 -20.89 14.05
CA ALA A 27 -14.24 -21.63 14.17
C ALA A 27 -13.27 -20.92 15.13
N GLN A 28 -12.34 -21.67 15.71
CA GLN A 28 -11.30 -21.12 16.57
C GLN A 28 -10.00 -20.97 15.77
N VAL A 29 -9.40 -19.78 15.75
CA VAL A 29 -8.09 -19.61 15.10
C VAL A 29 -7.02 -20.27 15.94
N VAL A 30 -6.26 -21.18 15.32
CA VAL A 30 -5.15 -21.90 15.97
C VAL A 30 -3.79 -21.32 15.60
N LYS A 31 -3.66 -20.74 14.40
CA LYS A 31 -2.40 -20.16 13.91
C LYS A 31 -2.64 -19.22 12.73
N VAL A 32 -1.88 -18.13 12.65
CA VAL A 32 -1.78 -17.30 11.45
C VAL A 32 -0.62 -17.79 10.57
N VAL A 33 -0.89 -17.95 9.27
CA VAL A 33 0.10 -18.47 8.30
C VAL A 33 0.74 -17.33 7.54
N ASP A 34 -0.07 -16.43 6.99
CA ASP A 34 0.33 -15.21 6.28
C ASP A 34 -0.73 -14.11 6.46
N GLY A 35 -0.57 -12.97 5.80
CA GLY A 35 -1.51 -11.84 5.90
C GLY A 35 -2.97 -12.17 5.53
N ASP A 36 -3.22 -13.20 4.71
CA ASP A 36 -4.56 -13.56 4.23
C ASP A 36 -4.89 -15.07 4.38
N THR A 37 -4.11 -15.77 5.19
CA THR A 37 -4.22 -17.22 5.38
C THR A 37 -4.06 -17.59 6.86
N ILE A 38 -5.00 -18.39 7.38
CA ILE A 38 -5.02 -18.86 8.77
C ILE A 38 -5.29 -20.35 8.85
N HIS A 39 -4.89 -20.98 9.94
CA HIS A 39 -5.41 -22.27 10.36
C HIS A 39 -6.49 -22.08 11.43
N VAL A 40 -7.58 -22.82 11.27
CA VAL A 40 -8.70 -22.81 12.22
C VAL A 40 -9.06 -24.22 12.64
N ARG A 41 -9.63 -24.35 13.85
CA ARG A 41 -10.32 -25.55 14.29
C ARG A 41 -11.82 -25.35 14.09
N LEU A 42 -12.41 -26.17 13.23
CA LEU A 42 -13.84 -26.19 12.89
C LEU A 42 -14.33 -27.63 13.10
N ASP A 43 -15.39 -27.80 13.89
CA ASP A 43 -15.97 -29.12 14.20
C ASP A 43 -14.96 -30.18 14.69
N GLY A 44 -13.96 -29.72 15.46
CA GLY A 44 -12.90 -30.56 16.02
C GLY A 44 -11.76 -30.92 15.06
N GLN A 45 -11.83 -30.50 13.79
CA GLN A 45 -10.77 -30.72 12.79
C GLN A 45 -10.08 -29.41 12.42
N GLU A 46 -8.81 -29.49 12.01
CA GLU A 46 -8.04 -28.33 11.58
C GLU A 46 -8.12 -28.14 10.07
N TYR A 47 -8.39 -26.90 9.65
CA TYR A 47 -8.47 -26.50 8.26
C TYR A 47 -7.61 -25.27 8.01
N THR A 48 -7.08 -25.17 6.80
CA THR A 48 -6.48 -23.93 6.29
C THR A 48 -7.55 -23.10 5.61
N VAL A 49 -7.66 -21.82 5.96
CA VAL A 49 -8.61 -20.87 5.37
C VAL A 49 -7.83 -19.81 4.58
N ARG A 50 -8.23 -19.58 3.33
CA ARG A 50 -7.74 -18.50 2.47
C ARG A 50 -8.82 -17.44 2.33
N TYR A 51 -8.45 -16.19 2.57
CA TYR A 51 -9.39 -15.08 2.56
C TYR A 51 -9.82 -14.76 1.12
N ILE A 52 -11.13 -14.78 0.86
CA ILE A 52 -11.67 -14.48 -0.47
C ILE A 52 -11.45 -12.99 -0.81
N LEU A 53 -11.26 -12.73 -2.09
CA LEU A 53 -11.18 -11.41 -2.71
C LEU A 53 -9.98 -10.55 -2.35
N ILE A 54 -9.05 -11.02 -1.52
CA ILE A 54 -7.87 -10.26 -1.12
C ILE A 54 -6.58 -11.05 -1.27
N ASN A 55 -5.51 -10.36 -1.64
CA ASN A 55 -4.16 -10.87 -1.60
C ASN A 55 -3.27 -9.93 -0.81
N THR A 56 -2.60 -10.44 0.21
CA THR A 56 -1.57 -9.69 0.94
C THR A 56 -0.20 -9.96 0.32
N PRO A 57 0.75 -9.03 0.41
CA PRO A 57 2.15 -9.34 0.14
C PRO A 57 2.62 -10.51 1.00
N GLU A 58 3.36 -11.45 0.41
CA GLU A 58 3.74 -12.69 1.09
C GLU A 58 4.99 -12.54 1.95
N THR A 59 4.99 -13.15 3.13
CA THR A 59 6.20 -13.19 3.98
C THR A 59 7.23 -14.23 3.51
N LYS A 60 6.79 -15.24 2.75
CA LYS A 60 7.57 -16.43 2.37
C LYS A 60 7.35 -16.84 0.91
N HIS A 61 7.36 -15.89 0.00
CA HIS A 61 7.19 -16.18 -1.43
C HIS A 61 8.34 -17.08 -1.91
N PRO A 62 8.06 -18.24 -2.56
CA PRO A 62 9.07 -19.25 -2.90
C PRO A 62 10.26 -18.71 -3.71
N THR A 63 10.03 -17.70 -4.54
CA THR A 63 11.05 -17.10 -5.42
C THR A 63 11.44 -15.67 -5.06
N LYS A 64 10.59 -14.94 -4.30
CA LYS A 64 10.79 -13.51 -4.01
C LYS A 64 11.21 -13.27 -2.56
N GLY A 65 11.13 -14.29 -1.70
CA GLY A 65 11.35 -14.13 -0.27
C GLY A 65 10.24 -13.32 0.38
N THR A 66 10.60 -12.41 1.28
CA THR A 66 9.66 -11.52 1.96
C THR A 66 9.34 -10.33 1.07
N GLU A 67 8.08 -10.21 0.66
CA GLU A 67 7.60 -9.08 -0.13
C GLU A 67 7.40 -7.82 0.76
N PRO A 68 7.55 -6.61 0.19
CA PRO A 68 7.16 -5.37 0.85
C PRO A 68 5.79 -5.44 1.52
N PHE A 69 5.67 -4.99 2.77
CA PHE A 69 4.47 -5.10 3.62
C PHE A 69 4.02 -6.51 4.01
N GLY A 70 4.76 -7.56 3.63
CA GLY A 70 4.44 -8.93 4.05
C GLY A 70 4.42 -9.07 5.57
N PRO A 71 5.49 -8.67 6.29
CA PRO A 71 5.51 -8.72 7.75
C PRO A 71 4.39 -7.90 8.39
N GLU A 72 4.09 -6.72 7.86
CA GLU A 72 3.04 -5.82 8.34
C GLU A 72 1.65 -6.43 8.14
N ALA A 73 1.39 -7.03 6.97
CA ALA A 73 0.15 -7.72 6.67
C ALA A 73 -0.04 -8.95 7.58
N PHE A 74 1.01 -9.75 7.77
CA PHE A 74 1.02 -10.87 8.70
C PHE A 74 0.70 -10.41 10.13
N GLU A 75 1.38 -9.38 10.62
CA GLU A 75 1.20 -8.84 11.97
C GLU A 75 -0.20 -8.24 12.17
N ALA A 76 -0.72 -7.54 11.16
CA ALA A 76 -2.08 -7.01 11.20
C ALA A 76 -3.11 -8.14 11.30
N ASN A 77 -3.01 -9.16 10.44
CA ASN A 77 -3.91 -10.32 10.49
C ASN A 77 -3.79 -11.04 11.84
N ARG A 78 -2.56 -11.25 12.33
CA ARG A 78 -2.28 -11.85 13.65
C ARG A 78 -2.99 -11.11 14.78
N ARG A 79 -2.86 -9.78 14.87
CA ARG A 79 -3.55 -8.97 15.88
C ARG A 79 -5.08 -9.04 15.77
N LEU A 80 -5.58 -9.13 14.53
CA LEU A 80 -7.01 -9.20 14.27
C LEU A 80 -7.59 -10.55 14.70
N VAL A 81 -6.91 -11.67 14.47
CA VAL A 81 -7.55 -13.00 14.52
C VAL A 81 -6.89 -14.03 15.43
N GLU A 82 -5.61 -13.89 15.80
CA GLU A 82 -4.88 -14.94 16.52
C GLU A 82 -5.49 -15.22 17.90
N GLY A 83 -5.72 -16.51 18.19
CA GLY A 83 -6.32 -16.96 19.44
C GLY A 83 -7.80 -16.60 19.60
N LYS A 84 -8.45 -15.97 18.61
CA LYS A 84 -9.85 -15.58 18.67
C LYS A 84 -10.77 -16.59 17.99
N THR A 85 -12.04 -16.55 18.38
CA THR A 85 -13.13 -17.16 17.63
C THR A 85 -13.45 -16.28 16.41
N VAL A 86 -13.53 -16.90 15.24
CA VAL A 86 -13.92 -16.27 13.98
C VAL A 86 -15.25 -16.83 13.49
N TRP A 87 -15.94 -16.03 12.69
CA TRP A 87 -17.09 -16.46 11.90
C TRP A 87 -16.72 -16.48 10.43
N LEU A 88 -16.92 -17.63 9.81
CA LEU A 88 -16.50 -17.93 8.45
C LEU A 88 -17.72 -17.94 7.54
N GLU A 89 -17.72 -17.02 6.58
CA GLU A 89 -18.73 -16.97 5.54
C GLU A 89 -18.17 -17.57 4.26
N LYS A 90 -18.90 -18.54 3.70
CA LYS A 90 -18.61 -19.03 2.35
C LYS A 90 -19.30 -18.18 1.30
N ASP A 91 -18.63 -18.01 0.16
CA ASP A 91 -19.28 -17.56 -1.06
C ASP A 91 -19.86 -18.75 -1.84
N VAL A 92 -19.36 -19.04 -3.05
CA VAL A 92 -19.85 -20.15 -3.88
C VAL A 92 -18.98 -21.39 -3.71
N SER A 93 -17.66 -21.23 -3.84
CA SER A 93 -16.70 -22.31 -3.78
C SER A 93 -16.39 -22.73 -2.35
N GLU A 94 -16.23 -24.04 -2.13
CA GLU A 94 -15.85 -24.57 -0.81
C GLU A 94 -14.34 -24.41 -0.56
N THR A 95 -13.54 -24.89 -1.51
CA THR A 95 -12.08 -24.91 -1.44
C THR A 95 -11.45 -24.46 -2.75
N ASP A 96 -10.20 -24.01 -2.67
CA ASP A 96 -9.36 -23.87 -3.85
C ASP A 96 -8.71 -25.20 -4.28
N ARG A 97 -7.88 -25.16 -5.34
CA ARG A 97 -7.11 -26.30 -5.87
C ARG A 97 -6.11 -26.92 -4.88
N TYR A 98 -5.80 -26.25 -3.78
CA TYR A 98 -4.89 -26.72 -2.74
C TYR A 98 -5.64 -27.28 -1.52
N GLY A 99 -6.97 -27.29 -1.56
CA GLY A 99 -7.82 -27.77 -0.46
C GLY A 99 -7.97 -26.76 0.68
N ARG A 100 -7.60 -25.48 0.48
CA ARG A 100 -7.85 -24.43 1.48
C ARG A 100 -9.31 -24.00 1.40
N LEU A 101 -9.99 -23.89 2.54
CA LEU A 101 -11.33 -23.34 2.60
C LEU A 101 -11.33 -21.88 2.15
N LEU A 102 -12.24 -21.52 1.26
CA LEU A 102 -12.41 -20.15 0.78
C LEU A 102 -13.47 -19.46 1.65
N ARG A 103 -13.08 -18.44 2.42
CA ARG A 103 -13.99 -17.73 3.34
C ARG A 103 -13.77 -16.22 3.39
N TYR A 104 -14.84 -15.46 3.61
CA TYR A 104 -14.76 -14.16 4.27
C TYR A 104 -14.71 -14.38 5.78
N VAL A 105 -13.84 -13.66 6.47
CA VAL A 105 -13.56 -13.91 7.90
C VAL A 105 -14.03 -12.73 8.73
N TYR A 106 -14.75 -13.01 9.80
CA TYR A 106 -15.26 -12.02 10.74
C TYR A 106 -14.77 -12.26 12.15
N VAL A 107 -14.42 -11.17 12.85
CA VAL A 107 -14.12 -11.15 14.28
C VAL A 107 -14.92 -10.00 14.89
N ASP A 108 -15.61 -10.24 16.00
CA ASP A 108 -16.39 -9.21 16.71
C ASP A 108 -17.33 -8.38 15.81
N GLY A 109 -17.97 -9.06 14.84
CA GLY A 109 -18.88 -8.42 13.87
C GLY A 109 -18.20 -7.58 12.79
N ARG A 110 -16.86 -7.58 12.69
CA ARG A 110 -16.09 -6.88 11.66
C ARG A 110 -15.48 -7.86 10.67
N MET A 111 -15.57 -7.57 9.37
CA MET A 111 -14.93 -8.37 8.34
C MET A 111 -13.43 -8.05 8.27
N VAL A 112 -12.59 -9.04 8.52
CA VAL A 112 -11.12 -8.95 8.53
C VAL A 112 -10.59 -8.61 7.13
N ASN A 113 -11.21 -9.17 6.08
CA ASN A 113 -10.82 -8.91 4.69
C ASN A 113 -10.88 -7.40 4.36
N GLU A 114 -11.95 -6.72 4.79
CA GLU A 114 -12.10 -5.27 4.61
C GLU A 114 -11.10 -4.48 5.43
N GLU A 115 -10.81 -4.94 6.64
CA GLU A 115 -9.87 -4.25 7.52
C GLU A 115 -8.45 -4.25 6.94
N LEU A 116 -8.01 -5.38 6.37
CA LEU A 116 -6.72 -5.45 5.68
C LEU A 116 -6.67 -4.54 4.46
N LEU A 117 -7.77 -4.39 3.72
CA LEU A 117 -7.87 -3.43 2.61
C LEU A 117 -7.83 -1.97 3.12
N ARG A 118 -8.54 -1.65 4.21
CA ARG A 118 -8.53 -0.30 4.83
C ARG A 118 -7.13 0.10 5.29
N LEU A 119 -6.39 -0.85 5.84
CA LEU A 119 -4.99 -0.67 6.26
C LEU A 119 -4.01 -0.61 5.09
N GLY A 120 -4.46 -0.81 3.85
CA GLY A 120 -3.59 -0.84 2.68
C GLY A 120 -2.59 -1.99 2.72
N LEU A 121 -2.93 -3.11 3.37
CA LEU A 121 -2.08 -4.29 3.53
C LEU A 121 -2.51 -5.46 2.64
N ALA A 122 -3.59 -5.27 1.88
CA ALA A 122 -4.05 -6.22 0.88
C ALA A 122 -4.53 -5.49 -0.39
N GLN A 123 -4.53 -6.19 -1.51
CA GLN A 123 -5.14 -5.77 -2.76
C GLN A 123 -6.30 -6.68 -3.12
N VAL A 124 -7.29 -6.13 -3.82
CA VAL A 124 -8.43 -6.89 -4.34
C VAL A 124 -7.97 -7.79 -5.48
N VAL A 125 -8.32 -9.07 -5.40
CA VAL A 125 -8.13 -10.07 -6.46
C VAL A 125 -9.42 -10.82 -6.69
N THR A 126 -9.74 -11.18 -7.92
CA THR A 126 -11.02 -11.85 -8.24
C THR A 126 -10.79 -13.23 -8.83
N PHE A 127 -11.45 -14.23 -8.25
CA PHE A 127 -11.49 -15.60 -8.76
C PHE A 127 -12.95 -16.04 -8.87
N PRO A 128 -13.60 -15.85 -10.04
CA PRO A 128 -14.97 -16.31 -10.23
C PRO A 128 -15.12 -17.81 -9.92
N PRO A 129 -16.22 -18.25 -9.30
CA PRO A 129 -17.46 -17.49 -9.04
C PRO A 129 -17.48 -16.65 -7.73
N ASP A 130 -16.40 -16.60 -6.95
CA ASP A 130 -16.38 -15.98 -5.62
C ASP A 130 -16.15 -14.46 -5.69
N VAL A 131 -17.22 -13.71 -5.97
CA VAL A 131 -17.18 -12.26 -6.22
C VAL A 131 -18.19 -11.44 -5.42
N LYS A 132 -18.82 -12.02 -4.38
CA LYS A 132 -19.94 -11.42 -3.64
C LYS A 132 -19.71 -9.98 -3.16
N TYR A 133 -18.50 -9.64 -2.71
CA TYR A 133 -18.18 -8.31 -2.16
C TYR A 133 -17.25 -7.46 -3.03
N VAL A 134 -17.04 -7.82 -4.31
CA VAL A 134 -16.02 -7.18 -5.16
C VAL A 134 -16.16 -5.65 -5.25
N GLU A 135 -17.37 -5.14 -5.49
CA GLU A 135 -17.60 -3.69 -5.60
C GLU A 135 -17.31 -2.95 -4.30
N ARG A 136 -17.67 -3.55 -3.16
CA ARG A 136 -17.40 -2.99 -1.84
C ARG A 136 -15.90 -2.95 -1.55
N PHE A 137 -15.19 -4.02 -1.88
CA PHE A 137 -13.74 -4.12 -1.65
C PHE A 137 -12.97 -3.16 -2.55
N LEU A 138 -13.37 -3.03 -3.82
CA LEU A 138 -12.80 -2.04 -4.74
C LEU A 138 -13.00 -0.62 -4.24
N ALA A 139 -14.15 -0.28 -3.67
CA ALA A 139 -14.38 1.03 -3.07
C ALA A 139 -13.44 1.31 -1.88
N ILE A 140 -13.25 0.32 -0.99
CA ILE A 140 -12.31 0.43 0.15
C ILE A 140 -10.88 0.60 -0.34
N GLN A 141 -10.45 -0.21 -1.31
CA GLN A 141 -9.12 -0.10 -1.88
C GLN A 141 -8.88 1.26 -2.52
N ARG A 142 -9.83 1.78 -3.32
CA ARG A 142 -9.71 3.13 -3.91
C ARG A 142 -9.52 4.21 -2.85
N GLN A 143 -10.22 4.09 -1.72
CA GLN A 143 -10.05 5.03 -0.60
C GLN A 143 -8.66 4.91 0.05
N ALA A 144 -8.19 3.69 0.30
CA ALA A 144 -6.85 3.44 0.83
C ALA A 144 -5.76 3.95 -0.13
N GLN A 145 -5.96 3.79 -1.43
CA GLN A 145 -5.08 4.31 -2.49
C GLN A 145 -5.04 5.83 -2.51
N ALA A 146 -6.19 6.48 -2.54
CA ALA A 146 -6.28 7.95 -2.54
C ALA A 146 -5.64 8.59 -1.30
N ASN A 147 -5.68 7.88 -0.17
CA ASN A 147 -5.10 8.34 1.10
C ASN A 147 -3.65 7.88 1.31
N GLY A 148 -3.05 7.14 0.37
CA GLY A 148 -1.69 6.62 0.51
C GLY A 148 -1.50 5.73 1.75
N VAL A 149 -2.47 4.88 2.08
CA VAL A 149 -2.41 4.01 3.28
C VAL A 149 -1.64 2.73 2.97
N GLY A 150 -0.82 2.27 3.91
CA GLY A 150 -0.07 1.01 3.78
C GLY A 150 0.79 0.99 2.51
N MET A 151 0.63 -0.05 1.71
CA MET A 151 1.36 -0.23 0.45
C MET A 151 1.05 0.80 -0.63
N TRP A 152 0.02 1.64 -0.42
CA TRP A 152 -0.31 2.72 -1.33
C TRP A 152 0.42 4.03 -1.02
N GLY A 153 1.07 4.16 0.15
CA GLY A 153 1.73 5.37 0.65
C GLY A 153 3.10 5.70 0.05
N GLY A 154 3.31 5.41 -1.23
CA GLY A 154 4.58 5.66 -1.92
C GLY A 154 5.67 4.63 -1.65
N TRP A 155 5.39 3.57 -0.88
CA TRP A 155 6.31 2.44 -0.73
C TRP A 155 6.43 1.63 -2.02
N GLY A 156 7.58 0.97 -2.21
CA GLY A 156 7.86 0.21 -3.44
C GLY A 156 8.33 1.07 -4.61
N ARG A 157 8.63 2.35 -4.39
CA ARG A 157 9.37 3.20 -5.33
C ARG A 157 10.41 4.08 -4.62
N VAL A 158 11.28 4.71 -5.40
CA VAL A 158 12.05 5.86 -4.93
C VAL A 158 11.13 7.08 -5.00
N GLN A 159 11.12 7.91 -3.96
CA GLN A 159 10.22 9.06 -3.88
C GLN A 159 10.91 10.29 -3.31
N ILE A 160 10.36 11.46 -3.61
CA ILE A 160 10.80 12.75 -3.09
C ILE A 160 10.20 12.92 -1.68
N THR A 161 11.01 12.73 -0.65
CA THR A 161 10.59 12.74 0.77
C THR A 161 10.74 14.09 1.45
N ALA A 162 11.56 14.99 0.88
CA ALA A 162 11.57 16.40 1.23
C ALA A 162 11.80 17.25 -0.02
N LEU A 163 11.20 18.45 -0.03
CA LEU A 163 11.49 19.50 -1.00
C LEU A 163 11.62 20.80 -0.21
N ASN A 164 12.79 21.42 -0.24
CA ASN A 164 13.04 22.70 0.41
C ASN A 164 13.37 23.75 -0.65
N VAL A 165 12.39 24.59 -0.95
CA VAL A 165 12.52 25.65 -1.97
C VAL A 165 13.44 26.79 -1.53
N TYR A 166 13.69 26.98 -0.23
CA TYR A 166 14.58 28.06 0.23
C TYR A 166 16.05 27.64 0.18
N GLU A 167 16.32 26.39 0.56
CA GLU A 167 17.67 25.82 0.54
C GLU A 167 17.99 25.10 -0.77
N GLU A 168 17.02 25.02 -1.70
CA GLU A 168 17.17 24.49 -3.07
C GLU A 168 17.67 23.04 -3.11
N TYR A 169 17.01 22.17 -2.33
CA TYR A 169 17.27 20.74 -2.37
C TYR A 169 15.99 19.90 -2.34
N ALA A 170 16.12 18.66 -2.82
CA ALA A 170 15.15 17.60 -2.64
C ALA A 170 15.82 16.38 -2.00
N ASP A 171 15.15 15.71 -1.06
CA ASP A 171 15.59 14.42 -0.53
C ASP A 171 14.86 13.30 -1.27
N LEU A 172 15.61 12.33 -1.77
CA LEU A 172 15.11 11.13 -2.43
C LEU A 172 15.33 9.94 -1.51
N THR A 173 14.26 9.21 -1.17
CA THR A 173 14.37 8.00 -0.35
C THR A 173 13.97 6.78 -1.17
N ASN A 174 14.81 5.74 -1.13
CA ASN A 174 14.42 4.43 -1.64
C ASN A 174 13.54 3.73 -0.61
N THR A 175 12.23 3.71 -0.86
CA THR A 175 11.25 3.02 -0.01
C THR A 175 10.88 1.63 -0.54
N THR A 176 11.74 1.08 -1.40
CA THR A 176 11.66 -0.32 -1.84
C THR A 176 12.53 -1.20 -0.94
N HIS A 177 12.44 -2.53 -1.08
CA HIS A 177 13.27 -3.49 -0.35
C HIS A 177 14.50 -3.95 -1.15
N GLN A 178 14.72 -3.40 -2.34
CA GLN A 178 15.87 -3.71 -3.19
C GLN A 178 16.70 -2.45 -3.44
N PRO A 179 18.03 -2.56 -3.58
CA PRO A 179 18.82 -1.43 -4.05
C PRO A 179 18.30 -0.94 -5.41
N GLN A 180 18.15 0.37 -5.55
CA GLN A 180 17.71 0.97 -6.81
C GLN A 180 18.89 1.64 -7.50
N ASP A 181 19.19 1.21 -8.73
CA ASP A 181 20.10 1.95 -9.61
C ASP A 181 19.35 3.16 -10.19
N LEU A 182 19.86 4.35 -9.89
CA LEU A 182 19.34 5.63 -10.35
C LEU A 182 20.00 6.09 -11.65
N THR A 183 20.88 5.28 -12.26
CA THR A 183 21.52 5.61 -13.54
C THR A 183 20.46 5.89 -14.61
N GLY A 184 20.49 7.10 -15.17
CA GLY A 184 19.53 7.55 -16.18
C GLY A 184 18.25 8.19 -15.61
N TRP A 185 18.04 8.13 -14.30
CA TRP A 185 16.92 8.82 -13.65
C TRP A 185 17.14 10.34 -13.66
N ARG A 186 16.05 11.10 -13.55
CA ARG A 186 16.09 12.57 -13.60
C ARG A 186 15.17 13.18 -12.56
N LEU A 187 15.69 14.12 -11.80
CA LEU A 187 14.88 15.02 -10.97
C LEU A 187 14.67 16.33 -11.73
N VAL A 188 13.42 16.69 -11.99
CA VAL A 188 13.02 17.78 -12.88
C VAL A 188 12.25 18.83 -12.09
N SER A 189 12.56 20.10 -12.32
CA SER A 189 11.68 21.22 -11.99
C SER A 189 10.69 21.38 -13.14
N GLU A 190 9.40 21.20 -12.88
CA GLU A 190 8.38 21.08 -13.93
C GLU A 190 8.21 22.39 -14.72
N ARG A 191 8.13 23.52 -14.01
CA ARG A 191 7.87 24.82 -14.62
C ARG A 191 9.12 25.45 -15.20
N GLY A 192 10.25 25.29 -14.50
CA GLY A 192 11.54 25.81 -14.96
C GLY A 192 12.17 24.96 -16.06
N GLY A 193 11.77 23.68 -16.19
CA GLY A 193 12.27 22.75 -17.20
C GLY A 193 13.70 22.27 -16.97
N GLN A 194 14.33 22.63 -15.85
CA GLN A 194 15.65 22.15 -15.49
C GLN A 194 15.59 20.67 -15.09
N SER A 195 16.53 19.89 -15.61
CA SER A 195 16.62 18.45 -15.39
C SER A 195 17.97 18.10 -14.78
N CYS A 196 17.94 17.53 -13.59
CA CYS A 196 19.10 17.03 -12.86
C CYS A 196 19.26 15.52 -13.09
N PRO A 197 20.28 15.07 -13.83
CA PRO A 197 20.53 13.64 -14.01
C PRO A 197 21.03 13.02 -12.70
N LEU A 198 20.57 11.81 -12.43
CA LEU A 198 20.94 11.01 -11.26
C LEU A 198 21.71 9.77 -11.71
N ALA A 199 22.43 9.16 -10.77
CA ALA A 199 23.16 7.92 -10.98
C ALA A 199 23.32 7.16 -9.66
N GLY A 200 24.04 6.04 -9.71
CA GLY A 200 24.45 5.31 -8.51
C GLY A 200 23.33 4.49 -7.86
N ILE A 201 23.72 3.73 -6.85
CA ILE A 201 22.82 2.79 -6.16
C ILE A 201 22.32 3.45 -4.87
N LEU A 202 21.00 3.53 -4.73
CA LEU A 202 20.34 3.95 -3.49
C LEU A 202 19.83 2.69 -2.76
N SER A 203 20.37 2.41 -1.58
CA SER A 203 20.05 1.21 -0.80
C SER A 203 18.63 1.28 -0.21
N PRO A 204 17.99 0.14 0.14
CA PRO A 204 16.70 0.15 0.84
C PRO A 204 16.72 1.02 2.10
N GLY A 205 15.77 1.95 2.22
CA GLY A 205 15.66 2.90 3.32
C GLY A 205 16.68 4.06 3.29
N GLU A 206 17.63 4.04 2.35
CA GLU A 206 18.59 5.12 2.20
C GLU A 206 17.92 6.37 1.64
N THR A 207 18.38 7.52 2.12
CA THR A 207 17.98 8.83 1.62
C THR A 207 19.20 9.54 1.08
N VAL A 208 19.09 10.04 -0.15
CA VAL A 208 20.09 10.90 -0.77
C VAL A 208 19.52 12.29 -1.00
N ARG A 209 20.27 13.31 -0.57
CA ARG A 209 19.95 14.71 -0.85
C ARG A 209 20.45 15.09 -2.24
N VAL A 210 19.61 15.80 -2.99
CA VAL A 210 19.92 16.37 -4.30
C VAL A 210 19.87 17.89 -4.18
N TRP A 211 21.05 18.53 -4.22
CA TRP A 211 21.19 19.98 -4.21
C TRP A 211 21.08 20.53 -5.62
N ALA A 212 20.27 21.57 -5.84
CA ALA A 212 20.15 22.20 -7.16
C ALA A 212 21.40 23.02 -7.53
N ARG A 213 21.91 23.84 -6.60
CA ARG A 213 22.88 24.89 -6.92
C ARG A 213 24.32 24.39 -6.88
N ALA A 214 25.14 24.83 -7.84
CA ALA A 214 26.58 24.59 -7.84
C ALA A 214 27.28 25.07 -6.56
N ALA A 215 26.78 26.15 -5.94
CA ALA A 215 27.29 26.70 -4.69
C ALA A 215 27.18 25.74 -3.49
N ASP A 216 26.32 24.72 -3.58
CA ASP A 216 26.11 23.71 -2.55
C ASP A 216 26.97 22.45 -2.75
N ALA A 217 27.92 22.48 -3.69
CA ALA A 217 28.87 21.39 -3.91
C ALA A 217 29.71 21.11 -2.64
N GLY A 218 29.98 19.82 -2.38
CA GLY A 218 30.78 19.39 -1.22
C GLY A 218 30.00 19.19 0.08
N ARG A 219 28.68 19.47 0.11
CA ARG A 219 27.80 19.23 1.27
C ARG A 219 27.35 17.78 1.44
N GLY A 220 27.82 16.87 0.57
CA GLY A 220 27.36 15.48 0.49
C GLY A 220 26.03 15.34 -0.27
N GLY A 221 25.78 14.15 -0.82
CA GLY A 221 24.67 13.89 -1.74
C GLY A 221 24.97 14.23 -3.20
N TYR A 222 23.93 14.30 -4.02
CA TYR A 222 23.98 14.74 -5.42
C TYR A 222 23.98 16.26 -5.51
N ASN A 223 24.66 16.80 -6.52
CA ASN A 223 24.61 18.22 -6.85
C ASN A 223 24.38 18.39 -8.35
N CYS A 224 23.35 19.16 -8.73
CA CYS A 224 22.95 19.36 -10.11
C CYS A 224 23.76 20.43 -10.84
N GLY A 225 24.48 21.29 -10.11
CA GLY A 225 25.39 22.27 -10.69
C GLY A 225 24.72 23.51 -11.30
N PHE A 226 23.45 23.80 -10.99
CA PHE A 226 22.78 24.99 -11.53
C PHE A 226 23.33 26.28 -10.90
N GLU A 227 23.43 27.37 -11.68
CA GLU A 227 23.91 28.66 -11.16
C GLU A 227 22.94 29.32 -10.17
N HIS A 228 21.65 28.98 -10.29
CA HIS A 228 20.56 29.53 -9.49
C HIS A 228 19.65 28.40 -8.97
N GLY A 229 18.80 28.74 -7.99
CA GLY A 229 17.74 27.86 -7.53
C GLY A 229 16.75 27.52 -8.66
N ILE A 230 16.20 26.30 -8.63
CA ILE A 230 15.28 25.81 -9.66
C ILE A 230 13.86 25.62 -9.11
N TRP A 231 13.68 25.50 -7.79
CA TRP A 231 12.37 25.30 -7.17
C TRP A 231 11.78 26.57 -6.54
N SER A 232 12.58 27.61 -6.34
CA SER A 232 12.12 28.94 -5.92
C SER A 232 12.44 30.00 -6.97
N ASN A 233 11.44 30.29 -7.79
CA ASN A 233 11.49 31.39 -8.77
C ASN A 233 10.55 32.56 -8.38
N SER A 234 9.23 32.32 -8.29
CA SER A 234 8.17 33.29 -7.98
C SER A 234 6.80 32.64 -7.71
N GLN A 235 6.63 31.37 -8.06
CA GLN A 235 5.52 30.50 -7.68
C GLN A 235 6.09 29.13 -7.28
N PRO A 236 5.38 28.34 -6.44
CA PRO A 236 5.79 26.96 -6.16
C PRO A 236 5.97 26.17 -7.46
N ASP A 237 7.15 25.57 -7.63
CA ASP A 237 7.49 24.74 -8.78
C ASP A 237 7.62 23.27 -8.33
N PRO A 238 6.74 22.36 -8.79
CA PRO A 238 6.80 20.97 -8.42
C PRO A 238 8.13 20.31 -8.83
N ALA A 239 8.65 19.48 -7.93
CA ALA A 239 9.73 18.56 -8.24
C ALA A 239 9.13 17.24 -8.75
N ILE A 240 9.59 16.77 -9.91
CA ILE A 240 9.15 15.51 -10.52
C ILE A 240 10.34 14.58 -10.70
N LEU A 241 10.20 13.35 -10.23
CA LEU A 241 11.18 12.29 -10.38
C LEU A 241 10.77 11.37 -11.53
N TYR A 242 11.64 11.23 -12.53
CA TYR A 242 11.49 10.29 -13.64
C TYR A 242 12.52 9.16 -13.52
N ASP A 243 12.11 7.93 -13.86
CA ASP A 243 13.02 6.80 -13.99
C ASP A 243 13.84 6.84 -15.30
N ALA A 244 14.68 5.83 -15.50
CA ALA A 244 15.53 5.70 -16.68
C ALA A 244 14.75 5.56 -18.00
N ASP A 245 13.52 5.08 -17.95
CA ASP A 245 12.64 4.94 -19.12
C ASP A 245 11.83 6.24 -19.38
N GLY A 246 11.98 7.24 -18.51
CA GLY A 246 11.28 8.52 -18.60
C GLY A 246 9.86 8.47 -18.07
N ILE A 247 9.50 7.45 -17.28
CA ILE A 247 8.21 7.35 -16.60
C ILE A 247 8.26 8.15 -15.31
N GLU A 248 7.20 8.91 -15.04
CA GLU A 248 7.06 9.65 -13.77
C GLU A 248 6.88 8.67 -12.60
N VAL A 249 7.79 8.74 -11.63
CA VAL A 249 7.81 7.89 -10.44
C VAL A 249 7.12 8.58 -9.28
N HIS A 250 7.40 9.88 -9.08
CA HIS A 250 6.84 10.66 -7.97
C HIS A 250 6.90 12.15 -8.26
N ARG A 251 5.90 12.89 -7.78
CA ARG A 251 5.86 14.36 -7.82
C ARG A 251 5.63 14.94 -6.42
N ARG A 252 6.23 16.09 -6.13
CA ARG A 252 6.06 16.81 -4.86
C ARG A 252 5.98 18.31 -5.09
N GLU A 253 5.01 18.93 -4.43
CA GLU A 253 4.77 20.38 -4.42
C GLU A 253 5.24 21.02 -3.11
#